data_AF-A0A7J3I080-F1
#
_entry.id   AF-A0A7J3I080-F1
#
_cell.length_a   1.000
_cell.length_b   1.000
_cell.length_c   1.000
_cell.angle_alpha   90.00
_cell.angle_beta   90.00
_cell.angle_gamma   90.00
#
_symmetry.space_group_name_H-M   'P 1'
#
loop_
_entity.id
_entity.type
_entity.pdbx_description
1 polymer ?
#
loop_
_entity_poly.entity_id
_entity_poly.type
_entity_poly.pdbx_seq_one_letter_code
_entity_poly.pdbx_strand_id
1 'polypeptide(L)'
;MLEAKELLRNPSSESEEREESLKEDLSRLKKEIDRLILELKIKDRKLRRQEKLLEKLRAIAENGLVIPVLENNLPSNPEIISFWKRVSDFLEKDPKFKILRLLLSVKEATVNGIYQSVGTQREMVAKCLEEMKNANLIKVTGESISLNL
;
A
#
# COMPACT_ATOMS: atom_id res chain seq x y z
N MET A 1 48.97 -21.41 -63.58
CA MET A 1 47.56 -21.86 -63.62
C MET A 1 47.25 -22.63 -62.34
N LEU A 2 46.93 -21.92 -61.25
CA LEU A 2 46.72 -22.49 -59.92
C LEU A 2 45.59 -21.73 -59.18
N GLU A 3 44.46 -21.47 -59.84
CA GLU A 3 43.40 -20.60 -59.27
C GLU A 3 41.97 -21.17 -59.37
N ALA A 4 41.81 -22.47 -59.57
CA ALA A 4 40.48 -23.09 -59.71
C ALA A 4 40.13 -24.13 -58.62
N LYS A 5 40.90 -24.20 -57.53
CA LYS A 5 40.64 -25.14 -56.41
C LYS A 5 40.26 -24.49 -55.08
N GLU A 6 40.32 -23.17 -54.94
CA GLU A 6 39.93 -22.50 -53.68
C GLU A 6 38.47 -22.02 -53.62
N LEU A 7 37.72 -22.10 -54.72
CA LEU A 7 36.32 -21.63 -54.78
C LEU A 7 35.26 -22.68 -54.38
N LEU A 8 35.68 -23.84 -53.88
CA LEU A 8 34.80 -24.84 -53.26
C LEU A 8 34.96 -24.89 -51.73
N ARG A 9 35.23 -23.74 -51.09
CA ARG A 9 34.99 -23.61 -49.64
C ARG A 9 33.51 -23.25 -49.44
N ASN A 10 32.76 -24.26 -49.02
CA ASN A 10 31.35 -24.18 -48.67
C ASN A 10 31.03 -22.98 -47.76
N PRO A 11 30.03 -22.14 -48.09
CA PRO A 11 29.49 -21.15 -47.16
C PRO A 11 28.46 -21.76 -46.16
N SER A 12 28.29 -23.08 -46.12
CA SER A 12 27.23 -23.76 -45.36
C SER A 12 27.43 -23.76 -43.85
N SER A 13 28.68 -23.77 -43.35
CA SER A 13 28.95 -23.92 -41.91
C SER A 13 28.60 -22.67 -41.10
N GLU A 14 28.88 -21.46 -41.61
CA GLU A 14 28.55 -20.21 -40.90
C GLU A 14 27.03 -19.94 -40.85
N SER A 15 26.29 -20.45 -41.84
CA SER A 15 24.83 -20.33 -41.87
C SER A 15 24.14 -21.31 -40.92
N GLU A 16 24.65 -22.55 -40.82
CA GLU A 16 24.13 -23.56 -39.90
C GLU A 16 24.40 -23.19 -38.43
N GLU A 17 25.60 -22.71 -38.09
CA GLU A 17 25.93 -22.24 -36.73
C GLU A 17 25.08 -21.04 -36.30
N ARG A 18 24.75 -20.12 -37.22
CA ARG A 18 23.85 -19.00 -36.94
C ARG A 18 22.40 -19.44 -36.73
N GLU A 19 21.92 -20.40 -37.51
CA GLU A 19 20.58 -20.97 -37.32
C GLU A 19 20.44 -21.72 -36.00
N GLU A 20 21.48 -22.44 -35.59
CA GLU A 20 21.48 -23.20 -34.34
C GLU A 20 21.49 -22.26 -33.12
N SER A 21 22.30 -21.20 -33.18
CA SER A 21 22.31 -20.11 -32.19
C SER A 21 20.95 -19.41 -32.07
N LEU A 22 20.31 -19.08 -33.18
CA LEU A 22 18.97 -18.46 -33.19
C LEU A 22 17.89 -19.39 -32.61
N LYS A 23 17.99 -20.70 -32.85
CA LYS A 23 17.08 -21.70 -32.27
C LYS A 23 17.27 -21.80 -30.75
N GLU A 24 18.50 -21.73 -30.26
CA GLU A 24 18.77 -21.68 -28.82
C GLU A 24 18.21 -20.41 -28.18
N ASP A 25 18.42 -19.24 -28.79
CA ASP A 25 17.93 -17.97 -28.26
C ASP A 25 16.39 -17.92 -28.26
N LEU A 26 15.74 -18.41 -29.30
CA LEU A 26 14.28 -18.54 -29.34
C LEU A 26 13.76 -19.50 -28.26
N SER A 27 14.47 -20.60 -28.00
CA SER A 27 14.13 -21.55 -26.94
C SER A 27 14.28 -20.92 -25.55
N ARG A 28 15.34 -20.14 -25.32
CA ARG A 28 15.57 -19.39 -24.07
C ARG A 28 14.49 -18.33 -23.84
N LEU A 29 14.22 -17.51 -24.85
CA LEU A 29 13.17 -16.48 -24.80
C LEU A 29 11.79 -17.09 -24.55
N LYS A 30 11.47 -18.22 -25.17
CA LYS A 30 10.20 -18.91 -24.94
C LYS A 30 10.04 -19.37 -23.50
N LYS A 31 11.09 -19.97 -22.90
CA LYS A 31 11.09 -20.37 -21.49
C LYS A 31 10.93 -19.17 -20.54
N GLU A 32 11.55 -18.05 -20.89
CA GLU A 32 11.46 -16.81 -20.11
C GLU A 32 10.06 -16.20 -20.18
N ILE A 33 9.44 -16.19 -21.36
CA ILE A 33 8.03 -15.81 -21.54
C ILE A 33 7.11 -16.71 -20.71
N ASP A 34 7.28 -18.03 -20.78
CA ASP A 34 6.47 -18.98 -20.00
C ASP A 34 6.61 -18.76 -18.49
N ARG A 35 7.83 -18.48 -18.01
CA ARG A 35 8.09 -18.11 -16.62
C ARG A 35 7.37 -16.81 -16.23
N LEU A 36 7.49 -15.75 -17.04
CA LEU A 36 6.85 -14.46 -16.78
C LEU A 36 5.32 -14.57 -16.76
N ILE A 37 4.74 -15.37 -17.67
CA ILE A 37 3.31 -15.69 -17.68
C ILE A 37 2.90 -16.37 -16.36
N LEU A 38 3.70 -17.30 -15.86
CA LEU A 38 3.41 -17.98 -14.60
C LEU A 38 3.47 -17.02 -13.40
N GLU A 39 4.49 -16.15 -13.35
CA GLU A 39 4.62 -15.12 -12.30
C GLU A 39 3.44 -14.14 -12.32
N LEU A 40 3.02 -13.71 -13.51
CA LEU A 40 1.81 -12.87 -13.70
C LEU A 40 0.55 -13.57 -13.19
N LYS A 41 0.34 -14.85 -13.53
CA LYS A 41 -0.81 -15.63 -13.04
C LYS A 41 -0.83 -15.75 -11.51
N ILE A 42 0.34 -15.89 -10.88
CA ILE A 42 0.44 -15.94 -9.42
C ILE A 42 0.10 -14.58 -8.81
N LYS A 43 0.61 -13.47 -9.38
CA LYS A 43 0.28 -12.12 -8.94
C LYS A 43 -1.21 -11.83 -9.09
N ASP A 44 -1.82 -12.18 -10.22
CA ASP A 44 -3.26 -12.01 -10.46
C ASP A 44 -4.10 -12.78 -9.43
N ARG A 45 -3.74 -14.02 -9.11
CA ARG A 45 -4.41 -14.79 -8.04
C ARG A 45 -4.29 -14.13 -6.66
N LYS A 46 -3.15 -13.53 -6.33
CA LYS A 46 -2.97 -12.80 -5.07
C LYS A 46 -3.83 -11.54 -5.05
N LEU A 47 -3.88 -10.81 -6.16
CA LEU A 47 -4.65 -9.57 -6.31
C LEU A 47 -6.15 -9.86 -6.14
N ARG A 48 -6.69 -10.88 -6.82
CA ARG A 48 -8.09 -11.32 -6.64
C ARG A 48 -8.42 -11.74 -5.21
N ARG A 49 -7.47 -12.31 -4.47
CA ARG A 49 -7.67 -12.66 -3.05
C ARG A 49 -7.74 -11.42 -2.17
N GLN A 50 -6.91 -10.42 -2.46
CA GLN A 50 -6.92 -9.13 -1.75
C GLN A 50 -8.19 -8.33 -2.06
N GLU A 51 -8.64 -8.31 -3.31
CA GLU A 51 -9.92 -7.69 -3.70
C GLU A 51 -11.10 -8.33 -2.96
N LYS A 52 -11.17 -9.67 -2.92
CA LYS A 52 -12.20 -10.37 -2.13
C LYS A 52 -12.14 -10.05 -0.63
N LEU A 53 -10.94 -9.81 -0.08
CA LEU A 53 -10.79 -9.41 1.31
C LEU A 53 -11.28 -7.97 1.51
N LEU A 54 -10.96 -7.06 0.59
CA LEU A 54 -11.43 -5.67 0.61
C LEU A 54 -12.95 -5.59 0.46
N GLU A 55 -13.56 -6.37 -0.42
CA GLU A 55 -15.02 -6.46 -0.54
C GLU A 55 -15.66 -6.93 0.76
N LYS A 56 -15.09 -7.94 1.42
CA LYS A 56 -15.57 -8.39 2.75
C LYS A 56 -15.43 -7.30 3.80
N LEU A 57 -14.30 -6.59 3.85
CA LEU A 57 -14.09 -5.49 4.80
C LEU A 57 -15.04 -4.32 4.54
N ARG A 58 -15.29 -3.99 3.27
CA ARG A 58 -16.27 -2.97 2.87
C ARG A 58 -17.68 -3.39 3.29
N ALA A 59 -18.08 -4.63 3.05
CA ALA A 59 -19.38 -5.15 3.50
C ALA A 59 -19.52 -5.14 5.03
N ILE A 60 -18.45 -5.42 5.78
CA ILE A 60 -18.47 -5.33 7.26
C ILE A 60 -18.63 -3.86 7.71
N ALA A 61 -17.98 -2.92 7.03
CA ALA A 61 -18.12 -1.49 7.29
C ALA A 61 -19.52 -0.96 6.94
N GLU A 62 -20.07 -1.33 5.79
CA GLU A 62 -21.41 -0.94 5.32
C GLU A 62 -22.54 -1.52 6.19
N ASN A 63 -22.37 -2.74 6.72
CA ASN A 63 -23.31 -3.36 7.65
C ASN A 63 -23.24 -2.80 9.08
N GLY A 64 -22.50 -1.72 9.32
CA GLY A 64 -22.45 -1.05 10.63
C GLY A 64 -21.77 -1.84 11.75
N LEU A 65 -21.10 -2.97 11.45
CA LEU A 65 -20.26 -3.70 12.40
C LEU A 65 -18.91 -3.00 12.65
N VAL A 66 -18.60 -1.95 11.89
CA VAL A 66 -17.48 -1.03 12.13
C VAL A 66 -18.03 0.35 12.45
N ILE A 67 -18.83 0.46 13.50
CA ILE A 67 -18.77 1.70 14.27
C ILE A 67 -17.62 1.48 15.26
N PRO A 68 -16.49 2.20 15.15
CA PRO A 68 -15.60 2.35 16.29
C PRO A 68 -16.33 3.24 17.29
N VAL A 69 -17.38 2.70 17.93
CA VAL A 69 -17.84 3.27 19.19
C VAL A 69 -16.75 2.89 20.16
N LEU A 70 -15.90 3.88 20.44
CA LEU A 70 -15.22 3.98 21.72
C LEU A 70 -16.18 3.43 22.79
N GLU A 71 -15.86 2.25 23.29
CA GLU A 71 -16.24 1.68 24.58
C GLU A 71 -17.11 0.42 24.69
N ASN A 72 -18.02 -0.02 23.80
CA ASN A 72 -18.96 -1.10 24.24
C ASN A 72 -19.36 -2.26 23.31
N ASN A 73 -18.86 -2.40 22.08
CA ASN A 73 -19.15 -3.60 21.27
C ASN A 73 -17.86 -4.22 20.74
N LEU A 74 -17.10 -4.87 21.63
CA LEU A 74 -15.93 -5.64 21.23
C LEU A 74 -16.36 -6.85 20.38
N PRO A 75 -15.80 -7.04 19.17
CA PRO A 75 -16.00 -8.25 18.41
C PRO A 75 -15.47 -9.44 19.24
N SER A 76 -16.29 -10.48 19.42
CA SER A 76 -15.97 -11.67 20.24
C SER A 76 -14.78 -12.49 19.73
N ASN A 77 -14.24 -12.14 18.56
CA ASN A 77 -13.13 -12.84 17.92
C ASN A 77 -11.78 -12.27 18.40
N PRO A 78 -10.95 -13.04 19.12
CA PRO A 78 -9.68 -12.58 19.67
C PRO A 78 -8.67 -12.14 18.60
N GLU A 79 -8.72 -12.71 17.39
CA GLU A 79 -7.83 -12.30 16.30
C GLU A 79 -8.16 -10.89 15.80
N ILE A 80 -9.45 -10.56 15.70
CA ILE A 80 -9.94 -9.24 15.30
C ILE A 80 -9.56 -8.20 16.36
N ILE A 81 -9.74 -8.52 17.64
CA ILE A 81 -9.28 -7.65 18.75
C ILE A 81 -7.76 -7.43 18.67
N SER A 82 -6.99 -8.50 18.45
CA SER A 82 -5.52 -8.40 18.34
C SER A 82 -5.07 -7.55 17.15
N PHE A 83 -5.82 -7.60 16.05
CA PHE A 83 -5.55 -6.83 14.85
C PHE A 83 -5.84 -5.34 15.10
N TRP A 84 -7.04 -5.01 15.62
CA TRP A 84 -7.39 -3.64 15.94
C TRP A 84 -6.51 -3.03 17.01
N LYS A 85 -6.07 -3.82 17.99
CA LYS A 85 -5.08 -3.38 18.98
C LYS A 85 -3.77 -2.99 18.31
N ARG A 86 -3.24 -3.84 17.41
CA ARG A 86 -2.01 -3.52 16.65
C ARG A 86 -2.18 -2.30 15.75
N VAL A 87 -3.34 -2.14 15.11
CA VAL A 87 -3.65 -0.97 14.29
C VAL A 87 -3.72 0.29 15.16
N SER A 88 -4.39 0.23 16.30
CA SER A 88 -4.45 1.33 17.26
C SER A 88 -3.06 1.70 17.79
N ASP A 89 -2.26 0.71 18.18
CA ASP A 89 -0.89 0.92 18.68
C ASP A 89 0.02 1.54 17.61
N PHE A 90 -0.21 1.20 16.33
CA PHE A 90 0.49 1.82 15.21
C PHE A 90 0.04 3.27 14.99
N LEU A 91 -1.27 3.52 14.98
CA LEU A 91 -1.85 4.85 14.78
C LEU A 91 -1.55 5.80 15.94
N GLU A 92 -1.42 5.31 17.17
CA GLU A 92 -1.00 6.11 18.33
C GLU A 92 0.44 6.65 18.23
N LYS A 93 1.23 6.18 17.25
CA LYS A 93 2.53 6.81 16.93
C LYS A 93 2.38 8.06 16.08
N ASP A 94 1.25 8.22 15.39
CA ASP A 94 0.97 9.37 14.52
C ASP A 94 0.32 10.53 15.33
N PRO A 95 0.97 11.71 15.42
CA PRO A 95 0.41 12.87 16.09
C PRO A 95 -0.93 13.33 15.52
N LYS A 96 -1.17 13.20 14.20
CA LYS A 96 -2.44 13.59 13.59
C LYS A 96 -3.59 12.72 14.07
N PHE A 97 -3.35 11.41 14.18
CA PHE A 97 -4.35 10.48 14.68
C PHE A 97 -4.71 10.79 16.13
N LYS A 98 -3.71 11.10 16.97
CA LYS A 98 -3.95 11.53 18.36
C LYS A 98 -4.80 12.80 18.45
N ILE A 99 -4.51 13.80 17.61
CA ILE A 99 -5.30 15.04 17.53
C ILE A 99 -6.74 14.73 17.11
N LEU A 100 -6.94 13.93 16.05
CA LEU A 100 -8.26 13.52 15.59
C LEU A 100 -9.04 12.78 16.67
N ARG A 101 -8.40 11.80 17.34
CA ARG A 101 -9.02 11.04 18.43
C ARG A 101 -9.45 11.94 19.57
N LEU A 102 -8.60 12.90 19.97
CA LEU A 102 -8.93 13.87 21.00
C LEU A 102 -10.15 14.72 20.60
N LEU A 103 -10.17 15.25 19.39
CA LEU A 103 -11.26 16.10 18.92
C LEU A 103 -12.58 15.34 18.74
N LEU A 104 -12.52 14.06 18.36
CA LEU A 104 -13.69 13.18 18.32
C LEU A 104 -14.32 12.99 19.71
N SER A 105 -13.50 12.93 20.76
CA SER A 105 -13.98 12.73 22.14
C SER A 105 -14.53 14.01 22.79
N VAL A 106 -13.89 15.16 22.53
CA VAL A 106 -14.17 16.42 23.29
C VAL A 106 -14.98 17.44 22.47
N LYS A 107 -15.25 17.17 21.18
CA LYS A 107 -15.90 18.05 20.18
C LYS A 107 -15.13 19.34 19.84
N GLU A 108 -14.56 20.00 20.84
CA GLU A 108 -13.75 21.21 20.72
C GLU A 108 -12.62 21.17 21.74
N ALA A 109 -11.41 21.57 21.33
CA ALA A 109 -10.23 21.64 22.20
C ALA A 109 -9.43 22.91 21.92
N THR A 110 -8.79 23.48 22.94
CA THR A 110 -7.90 24.62 22.75
C THR A 110 -6.54 24.18 22.22
N VAL A 111 -5.83 25.05 21.49
CA VAL A 111 -4.48 24.74 20.97
C VAL A 111 -3.55 24.25 22.09
N ASN A 112 -3.58 24.92 23.25
CA ASN A 112 -2.78 24.54 24.42
C ASN A 112 -3.20 23.18 25.00
N GLY A 113 -4.50 22.88 25.04
CA GLY A 113 -5.02 21.57 25.45
C GLY A 113 -4.54 20.44 24.54
N ILE A 114 -4.49 20.69 23.23
CA ILE A 114 -3.93 19.73 22.26
C ILE A 114 -2.43 19.53 22.49
N TYR A 115 -1.65 20.59 22.67
CA TYR A 115 -0.21 20.47 22.95
C TYR A 115 0.08 19.62 24.19
N GLN A 116 -0.71 19.78 25.24
CA GLN A 116 -0.55 19.00 26.49
C GLN A 116 -0.98 17.55 26.31
N SER A 117 -2.04 17.28 25.53
CA SER A 117 -2.63 15.95 25.41
C SER A 117 -1.89 15.02 24.45
N VAL A 118 -1.34 15.54 23.35
CA VAL A 118 -0.71 14.71 22.30
C VAL A 118 0.65 14.16 22.75
N GLY A 119 1.33 14.84 23.69
CA GLY A 119 2.60 14.40 24.26
C GLY A 119 3.79 14.46 23.27
N THR A 120 3.70 15.29 22.24
CA THR A 120 4.75 15.52 21.23
C THR A 120 5.23 16.97 21.22
N GLN A 121 6.37 17.22 20.56
CA GLN A 121 6.90 18.58 20.40
C GLN A 121 5.87 19.53 19.80
N ARG A 122 5.79 20.75 20.35
CA ARG A 122 4.80 21.76 19.94
C ARG A 122 4.89 22.10 18.45
N GLU A 123 6.09 22.18 17.89
CA GLU A 123 6.32 22.45 16.47
C GLU A 123 5.69 21.39 15.56
N MET A 124 5.82 20.12 15.94
CA MET A 124 5.21 19.00 15.20
C MET A 124 3.68 19.05 15.27
N VAL A 125 3.13 19.37 16.44
CA VAL A 125 1.68 19.51 16.61
C VAL A 125 1.17 20.70 15.80
N ALA A 126 1.86 21.84 15.82
CA ALA A 126 1.50 23.02 15.03
C ALA A 126 1.49 22.71 13.52
N LYS A 127 2.52 22.00 13.04
CA LYS A 127 2.57 21.52 11.64
C LYS A 127 1.40 20.59 11.32
N CYS A 128 1.08 19.64 12.20
CA CYS A 128 -0.05 18.74 12.00
C CYS A 128 -1.38 19.49 11.95
N LEU A 129 -1.59 20.47 12.84
CA LEU A 129 -2.80 21.29 12.85
C LEU A 129 -2.95 22.10 11.56
N GLU A 130 -1.88 22.72 11.07
CA GLU A 130 -1.91 23.44 9.78
C GLU A 130 -2.22 22.49 8.62
N GLU A 131 -1.60 21.30 8.56
CA GLU A 131 -1.90 20.30 7.53
C GLU A 131 -3.36 19.83 7.59
N MET A 132 -3.90 19.62 8.80
CA MET A 132 -5.29 19.20 8.99
C MET A 132 -6.30 20.30 8.64
N LYS A 133 -5.97 21.56 8.94
CA LYS A 133 -6.74 22.73 8.53
C LYS A 133 -6.75 22.89 7.02
N ASN A 134 -5.58 22.74 6.37
CA ASN A 134 -5.46 22.80 4.90
C ASN A 134 -6.22 21.66 4.22
N ALA A 135 -6.29 20.48 4.86
CA ALA A 135 -7.12 19.36 4.41
C ALA A 135 -8.62 19.53 4.74
N ASN A 136 -9.02 20.68 5.31
CA ASN A 136 -10.39 20.99 5.71
C ASN A 136 -11.00 20.00 6.73
N LEU A 137 -10.16 19.31 7.51
CA LEU A 137 -10.57 18.34 8.53
C LEU A 137 -10.96 19.01 9.86
N ILE A 138 -10.34 20.15 10.15
CA ILE A 138 -10.56 20.91 11.37
C ILE A 138 -10.91 22.35 11.05
N LYS A 139 -11.68 22.97 11.93
CA LYS A 139 -11.98 24.40 11.95
C LYS A 139 -11.29 25.02 13.16
N VAL A 140 -10.64 26.16 12.93
CA VAL A 140 -9.98 26.95 13.98
C VAL A 140 -10.76 28.24 14.18
N THR A 141 -11.26 28.48 15.38
CA THR A 141 -11.99 29.69 15.78
C THR A 141 -11.31 30.31 17.00
N GLY A 142 -10.49 31.33 16.76
CA GLY A 142 -9.65 31.91 17.81
C GLY A 142 -8.63 30.88 18.31
N GLU A 143 -8.71 30.56 19.61
CA GLU A 143 -7.85 29.54 20.25
C GLU A 143 -8.47 28.14 20.24
N SER A 144 -9.71 28.00 19.79
CA SER A 144 -10.41 26.73 19.75
C SER A 144 -10.27 26.03 18.41
N ILE A 145 -10.18 24.70 18.48
CA ILE A 145 -10.08 23.79 17.34
C ILE A 145 -11.18 22.73 17.47
N SER A 146 -11.95 22.53 16.41
CA SER A 146 -13.00 21.52 16.31
C SER A 146 -12.88 20.76 14.99
N LEU A 147 -13.50 19.58 14.90
CA LEU A 147 -13.62 18.87 13.62
C LEU A 147 -14.66 19.55 12.73
N ASN A 148 -14.39 19.53 11.43
CA ASN A 148 -15.34 19.98 10.42
C ASN A 148 -16.25 18.81 10.03
N LEU A 149 -17.18 18.45 10.93
CA LEU A 149 -18.17 17.38 10.75
C LEU A 149 -19.55 17.94 10.41
#